data_AF-U1PM73-F1
#
_entry.id   AF-U1PM73-F1
#
_cell.length_a   1.000
_cell.length_b   1.000
_cell.length_c   1.000
_cell.angle_alpha   90.00
_cell.angle_beta   90.00
_cell.angle_gamma   90.00
#
_symmetry.space_group_name_H-M   'P 1'
#
loop_
_entity.id
_entity.type
_entity.pdbx_description
1 polymer ?
#
loop_
_entity_poly.entity_id
_entity_poly.type
_entity_poly.pdbx_seq_one_letter_code
_entity_poly.pdbx_strand_id
1 'polypeptide(L)'
;MLGRNCRFLQGDGTDEETVARLRRAIDDERPVSVELLNYRADGTSFWNQLDVVPIRDDEGSVTHYLGLQQDVTERRTRQERLSVLDRVLRHNIRNRTNVIVGTAELLIDAERDER
;
A
#
# COMPACT_ATOMS: atom_id res chain seq x y z
N MET A 1 12.14 24.28 -0.15
CA MET A 1 12.80 24.66 -1.43
C MET A 1 11.74 25.20 -2.35
N LEU A 2 11.88 26.44 -2.80
CA LEU A 2 10.99 27.03 -3.81
C LEU A 2 11.67 26.90 -5.19
N GLY A 3 10.91 26.59 -6.23
CA GLY A 3 11.39 26.55 -7.62
C GLY A 3 12.13 25.28 -8.06
N ARG A 4 12.23 24.25 -7.23
CA ARG A 4 12.87 22.96 -7.59
C ARG A 4 11.82 21.86 -7.70
N ASN A 5 11.86 21.09 -8.78
CA ASN A 5 10.96 19.95 -8.97
C ASN A 5 11.11 18.92 -7.84
N CYS A 6 9.99 18.47 -7.26
CA CYS A 6 9.94 17.57 -6.10
C CYS A 6 10.55 16.18 -6.33
N ARG A 7 11.02 15.85 -7.55
CA ARG A 7 11.78 14.62 -7.84
C ARG A 7 13.02 14.43 -6.96
N PHE A 8 13.53 15.48 -6.31
CA PHE A 8 14.64 15.34 -5.37
C PHE A 8 14.31 14.45 -4.16
N LEU A 9 13.04 14.16 -3.91
CA LEU A 9 12.59 13.22 -2.89
C LEU A 9 12.70 11.75 -3.35
N GLN A 10 12.97 11.49 -4.63
CA GLN A 10 13.10 10.14 -5.18
C GLN A 10 14.54 9.62 -5.00
N GLY A 11 14.67 8.30 -4.89
CA GLY A 11 15.93 7.58 -4.76
C GLY A 11 15.81 6.12 -5.23
N ASP A 12 16.81 5.28 -4.97
CA ASP A 12 17.01 3.96 -5.61
C ASP A 12 15.83 2.98 -5.47
N GLY A 13 15.05 3.06 -4.38
CA GLY A 13 13.88 2.21 -4.14
C GLY A 13 12.56 2.80 -4.64
N THR A 14 12.60 3.93 -5.35
CA THR A 14 11.41 4.54 -5.94
C THR A 14 11.03 3.77 -7.20
N ASP A 15 9.78 3.30 -7.25
CA ASP A 15 9.28 2.57 -8.42
C ASP A 15 9.21 3.46 -9.67
N GLU A 16 9.98 3.08 -10.69
CA GLU A 16 10.07 3.82 -11.96
C GLU A 16 8.74 3.84 -12.72
N GLU A 17 7.95 2.78 -12.64
CA GLU A 17 6.64 2.71 -13.31
C GLU A 17 5.68 3.74 -12.72
N THR A 18 5.62 3.85 -11.39
CA THR A 18 4.84 4.85 -10.68
C THR A 18 5.28 6.27 -11.04
N VAL A 19 6.59 6.52 -11.14
CA VAL A 19 7.13 7.81 -11.61
C VAL A 19 6.72 8.09 -13.05
N ALA A 20 6.75 7.09 -13.93
CA ALA A 20 6.32 7.23 -15.31
C ALA A 20 4.82 7.55 -15.42
N ARG A 21 3.97 6.94 -14.58
CA ARG A 21 2.54 7.24 -14.50
C ARG A 21 2.28 8.68 -14.05
N LEU A 22 2.99 9.14 -13.03
CA LEU A 22 2.93 10.53 -12.56
C LEU A 22 3.33 11.51 -13.69
N ARG A 23 4.43 11.21 -14.40
CA ARG A 23 4.89 12.03 -15.53
C ARG A 23 3.83 12.12 -16.63
N ARG A 24 3.29 10.98 -17.08
CA ARG A 24 2.24 10.95 -18.13
C ARG A 24 1.01 11.75 -17.73
N ALA A 25 0.57 11.67 -16.47
CA ALA A 25 -0.58 12.45 -16.03
C ALA A 25 -0.34 13.96 -16.04
N ILE A 26 0.88 14.40 -15.70
CA ILE A 26 1.29 15.80 -15.82
C ILE A 26 1.33 16.21 -17.30
N ASP A 27 1.93 15.40 -18.17
CA ASP A 27 2.00 15.68 -19.61
C ASP A 27 0.60 15.76 -20.25
N ASP A 28 -0.33 14.94 -19.79
CA ASP A 28 -1.73 14.91 -20.25
C ASP A 28 -2.63 15.94 -19.56
N GLU A 29 -2.11 16.77 -18.64
CA GLU A 29 -2.88 17.73 -17.84
C GLU A 29 -4.04 17.11 -17.04
N ARG A 30 -3.82 15.93 -16.47
CA ARG A 30 -4.83 15.18 -15.71
C ARG A 30 -4.46 15.05 -14.22
N PRO A 31 -5.46 15.04 -13.32
CA PRO A 31 -5.24 14.67 -11.94
C PRO A 31 -4.62 13.27 -11.80
N VAL A 32 -3.75 13.10 -10.79
CA VAL A 32 -3.15 11.79 -10.48
C VAL A 32 -2.90 11.65 -8.99
N SER A 33 -3.15 10.44 -8.49
CA SER A 33 -2.85 10.01 -7.12
C SER A 33 -1.97 8.77 -7.18
N VAL A 34 -0.81 8.83 -6.54
CA VAL A 34 0.17 7.73 -6.49
C VAL A 34 0.78 7.59 -5.10
N GLU A 35 1.12 6.37 -4.72
CA GLU A 35 1.96 6.12 -3.55
C GLU A 35 3.34 5.67 -4.03
N LEU A 36 4.39 6.38 -3.63
CA LEU A 36 5.77 6.11 -4.02
C LEU A 36 6.72 6.22 -2.83
N LEU A 37 7.83 5.48 -2.89
CA LEU A 37 8.88 5.58 -1.89
C LEU A 37 9.65 6.88 -2.09
N ASN A 38 9.79 7.68 -1.04
CA ASN A 38 10.56 8.91 -1.04
C ASN A 38 11.59 8.89 0.09
N TYR A 39 12.53 9.83 0.04
CA TYR A 39 13.68 9.90 0.93
C TYR A 39 13.78 11.29 1.54
N ARG A 40 14.00 11.33 2.87
CA ARG A 40 14.28 12.56 3.60
C ARG A 40 15.73 12.97 3.41
N ALA A 41 16.06 14.19 3.85
CA ALA A 41 17.43 14.71 3.76
C ALA A 41 18.46 13.87 4.53
N ASP A 42 18.03 13.14 5.57
CA ASP A 42 18.85 12.21 6.34
C ASP A 42 19.00 10.81 5.68
N GLY A 43 18.39 10.61 4.50
CA GLY A 43 18.41 9.34 3.77
C GLY A 43 17.35 8.34 4.22
N THR A 44 16.55 8.62 5.26
CA THR A 44 15.47 7.72 5.68
C THR A 44 14.37 7.68 4.63
N SER A 45 13.88 6.48 4.35
CA SER A 45 12.78 6.28 3.41
C SER A 45 11.41 6.48 4.09
N PHE A 46 10.43 6.88 3.30
CA PHE A 46 9.03 6.97 3.70
C PHE A 46 8.11 6.76 2.50
N TRP A 47 6.95 6.16 2.74
CA TRP A 47 5.90 6.06 1.74
C TRP A 47 5.17 7.39 1.66
N ASN A 48 5.25 8.03 0.50
CA ASN A 48 4.56 9.28 0.22
C ASN A 48 3.33 8.99 -0.65
N GLN A 49 2.15 9.33 -0.17
CA GLN A 49 0.96 9.48 -0.99
C GLN A 49 0.98 10.89 -1.60
N LEU A 50 1.16 10.94 -2.91
CA LEU A 50 1.25 12.17 -3.69
C LEU A 50 0.02 12.32 -4.57
N ASP A 51 -0.73 13.39 -4.31
CA ASP A 51 -1.80 13.86 -5.19
C ASP A 51 -1.32 15.07 -5.98
N VAL A 52 -1.49 15.04 -7.30
CA VAL A 52 -1.17 16.17 -8.18
C VAL A 52 -2.40 16.54 -8.99
N VAL A 53 -2.79 17.81 -8.93
CA VAL A 53 -3.92 18.37 -9.67
C VAL A 53 -3.52 19.62 -10.47
N PRO A 54 -3.91 19.71 -11.75
CA PRO A 54 -3.69 20.93 -12.54
C PRO A 54 -4.63 22.04 -12.08
N ILE A 55 -4.12 23.27 -12.01
CA ILE A 55 -4.89 24.49 -11.79
C ILE A 55 -5.03 25.19 -13.14
N ARG A 56 -6.27 25.42 -13.55
CA ARG A 56 -6.62 26.07 -14.81
C ARG A 56 -7.04 27.53 -14.56
N ASP A 57 -6.73 28.40 -15.51
CA ASP A 57 -7.28 29.76 -15.57
C ASP A 57 -8.71 29.77 -16.15
N ASP A 58 -9.28 30.97 -16.28
CA ASP A 58 -10.62 31.18 -16.84
C ASP A 58 -10.72 30.80 -18.33
N GLU A 59 -9.59 30.73 -19.04
CA GLU A 59 -9.50 30.30 -20.44
C GLU A 59 -9.33 28.77 -20.58
N GLY A 60 -9.22 28.06 -19.45
CA GLY A 60 -9.09 26.60 -19.39
C GLY A 60 -7.65 26.10 -19.52
N SER A 61 -6.66 26.98 -19.61
CA SER A 61 -5.25 26.64 -19.75
C SER A 61 -4.64 26.30 -18.39
N VAL A 62 -3.81 25.25 -18.32
CA VAL A 62 -3.11 24.91 -17.08
C VAL A 62 -2.02 25.92 -16.80
N THR A 63 -2.12 26.62 -15.67
CA THR A 63 -1.13 27.61 -15.25
C THR A 63 -0.17 27.04 -14.20
N HIS A 64 -0.65 26.15 -13.34
CA HIS A 64 0.09 25.60 -12.20
C HIS A 64 -0.34 24.16 -11.90
N TYR A 65 0.45 23.49 -11.07
CA TYR A 65 0.09 22.21 -10.46
C TYR A 65 0.12 22.33 -8.94
N LEU A 66 -0.90 21.81 -8.27
CA LEU A 66 -0.91 21.64 -6.83
C LEU A 66 -0.52 20.19 -6.51
N GLY A 67 0.56 20.03 -5.75
CA GLY A 67 1.01 18.74 -5.22
C GLY A 67 0.75 18.66 -3.72
N LEU A 68 0.05 17.63 -3.26
CA LEU A 68 -0.16 17.31 -1.85
C LEU A 68 0.64 16.05 -1.51
N GLN A 69 1.55 16.15 -0.54
CA GLN A 69 2.31 15.01 -0.03
C GLN A 69 1.84 14.62 1.36
N GLN A 70 1.53 13.34 1.54
CA GLN A 70 1.20 12.78 2.84
C GLN A 70 2.10 11.57 3.12
N ASP A 71 2.80 11.59 4.26
CA ASP A 71 3.53 10.42 4.75
C ASP A 71 2.52 9.37 5.24
N VAL A 72 2.51 8.21 4.57
CA VAL A 72 1.61 7.08 4.85
C VAL A 72 2.36 5.85 5.36
N THR A 73 3.63 6.02 5.76
CA THR A 73 4.50 4.93 6.23
C THR A 73 3.90 4.19 7.43
N GLU A 74 3.40 4.94 8.42
CA GLU A 74 2.80 4.34 9.62
C GLU A 74 1.51 3.57 9.28
N ARG A 75 0.67 4.15 8.41
CA ARG A 75 -0.56 3.53 7.92
C ARG A 75 -0.26 2.18 7.25
N ARG A 76 0.71 2.15 6.34
CA ARG A 76 1.15 0.92 5.66
C ARG A 76 1.70 -0.11 6.62
N THR A 77 2.62 0.29 7.51
CA THR A 77 3.22 -0.61 8.51
C THR A 77 2.14 -1.25 9.40
N ARG A 78 1.13 -0.48 9.80
CA ARG A 78 0.02 -0.99 10.61
C ARG A 78 -0.83 -2.00 9.84
N GLN A 79 -1.15 -1.72 8.57
CA GLN A 79 -1.91 -2.62 7.71
C GLN A 79 -1.17 -3.94 7.46
N GLU A 80 0.14 -3.89 7.22
CA GLU A 80 0.97 -5.08 7.04
C GLU A 80 1.00 -5.95 8.30
N ARG A 81 1.17 -5.34 9.48
CA ARG A 81 1.13 -6.07 10.76
C ARG A 81 -0.21 -6.77 10.98
N LEU A 82 -1.32 -6.09 10.69
CA LEU A 82 -2.66 -6.68 10.79
C LEU A 82 -2.86 -7.83 9.80
N SER A 83 -2.37 -7.70 8.57
CA SER A 83 -2.43 -8.75 7.55
C SER A 83 -1.66 -10.00 7.95
N VAL A 84 -0.44 -9.83 8.48
CA VAL A 84 0.37 -10.94 8.99
C VAL A 84 -0.33 -11.62 10.16
N LEU A 85 -0.91 -10.86 11.08
CA LEU A 85 -1.65 -11.40 12.23
C LEU A 85 -2.87 -12.21 11.78
N ASP A 86 -3.70 -11.68 10.87
CA ASP A 86 -4.87 -12.39 10.32
C ASP A 86 -4.45 -13.71 9.67
N ARG A 87 -3.37 -13.71 8.88
CA ARG A 87 -2.83 -14.93 8.25
C ARG A 87 -2.43 -15.99 9.28
N VAL A 88 -1.72 -15.59 10.34
CA VAL A 88 -1.28 -16.50 11.40
C VAL A 88 -2.47 -17.06 12.17
N LEU A 89 -3.44 -16.20 12.52
CA LEU A 89 -4.64 -16.63 13.24
C LEU A 89 -5.46 -17.62 12.43
N ARG A 90 -5.69 -17.36 11.14
CA ARG A 90 -6.40 -18.29 10.24
C ARG A 90 -5.71 -19.64 10.15
N HIS A 91 -4.37 -19.65 10.06
CA HIS A 91 -3.61 -20.89 10.04
C HIS A 91 -3.79 -21.67 11.35
N ASN A 92 -3.64 -21.02 12.49
CA ASN A 92 -3.79 -21.65 13.81
C ASN A 92 -5.20 -22.21 14.05
N ILE A 93 -6.24 -21.46 13.65
CA ILE A 93 -7.63 -21.90 13.78
C ILE A 93 -7.85 -23.15 12.94
N ARG A 94 -7.48 -23.14 11.65
CA ARG A 94 -7.64 -24.31 10.77
C ARG A 94 -6.93 -25.54 11.33
N ASN A 95 -5.68 -25.37 11.79
CA ASN A 95 -4.92 -26.50 12.34
C ASN A 95 -5.60 -27.09 13.57
N ARG A 96 -6.05 -26.26 14.52
CA ARG A 96 -6.74 -26.74 15.73
C ARG A 96 -8.09 -27.37 15.39
N THR A 97 -8.86 -26.80 14.47
CA THR A 97 -10.13 -27.37 14.03
C THR A 97 -9.92 -28.73 13.38
N ASN A 98 -8.90 -28.90 12.53
CA ASN A 98 -8.60 -30.18 11.89
C ASN A 98 -8.28 -31.28 12.92
N VAL A 99 -7.55 -30.94 14.00
CA VAL A 99 -7.28 -31.90 15.08
C VAL A 99 -8.55 -32.27 15.82
N ILE A 100 -9.40 -31.28 16.16
CA ILE A 100 -10.67 -31.51 16.86
C ILE A 100 -11.60 -32.39 16.02
N VAL A 101 -11.76 -32.06 14.73
CA VAL A 101 -12.60 -32.82 13.80
C VAL A 101 -12.06 -34.24 13.63
N GLY A 102 -10.77 -34.41 13.37
CA GLY A 102 -10.18 -35.74 13.23
C GLY A 102 -10.33 -36.59 14.50
N THR A 103 -10.19 -35.99 15.68
CA THR A 103 -10.43 -36.71 16.94
C THR A 103 -11.89 -37.11 17.11
N ALA A 104 -12.82 -36.22 16.76
CA ALA A 104 -14.26 -36.51 16.84
C ALA A 104 -14.67 -37.63 15.86
N GLU A 105 -14.12 -37.64 14.65
CA GLU A 105 -14.34 -38.70 13.66
C GLU A 105 -13.85 -40.06 14.19
N LEU A 106 -12.65 -40.12 14.77
CA LEU A 106 -12.12 -41.34 15.37
C LEU A 106 -12.99 -41.88 16.51
N LEU A 107 -13.57 -41.01 17.34
CA LEU A 107 -14.48 -41.42 18.42
C LEU A 107 -15.81 -41.96 17.88
N ILE A 108 -16.36 -41.34 16.81
CA ILE A 108 -17.59 -41.79 16.17
C ILE A 108 -17.39 -43.17 15.50
N ASP A 109 -16.25 -43.39 14.87
CA ASP A 109 -15.94 -44.66 14.21
C ASP A 109 -15.73 -45.79 15.23
N ALA A 110 -15.06 -45.51 16.36
CA ALA A 110 -14.88 -46.50 17.43
C ALA A 110 -16.23 -46.98 18.03
N GLU A 111 -17.20 -46.08 18.23
CA GLU A 111 -18.54 -46.44 18.70
C GLU A 111 -19.36 -47.24 17.68
N ARG A 112 -19.03 -47.16 16.38
CA ARG A 112 -19.68 -47.93 15.32
C ARG A 112 -19.15 -49.35 15.21
N ASP A 113 -17.85 -49.56 15.44
CA ASP A 113 -17.22 -50.88 15.38
C ASP A 113 -17.53 -51.77 16.60
N GLU A 114 -18.04 -51.19 17.70
CA GLU A 114 -18.48 -51.93 18.89
C GLU A 114 -19.94 -52.45 18.82
N ARG A 115 -20.66 -52.22 17.71
CA ARG A 115 -22.06 -52.65 17.47
C ARG A 115 -22.19 -53.74 16.43
#